data_AF-J3N446-F1
#
_entry.id   AF-J3N446-F1
#
_cell.length_a   1.000
_cell.length_b   1.000
_cell.length_c   1.000
_cell.angle_alpha   90.00
_cell.angle_beta   90.00
_cell.angle_gamma   90.00
#
_symmetry.space_group_name_H-M   'P 1'
#
loop_
_entity.id
_entity.type
_entity.pdbx_description
1 polymer ?
#
loop_
_entity_poly.entity_id
_entity_poly.type
_entity_poly.pdbx_seq_one_letter_code
_entity_poly.pdbx_strand_id
1 'polypeptide(L)'
;MASRRLSLQLRRPPCLLIVLLAAAMVAAPARAAWVDYPSGVPCGETIPVEQCDPSDAAANSACMDVCHYGGCRRGGACVSLGFGRGRGCHCKG
;
A
#
# COMPACT_ATOMS: atom_id res chain seq x y z
N MET A 1 5.17 -43.96 42.13
CA MET A 1 6.15 -43.32 41.24
C MET A 1 5.98 -43.87 39.83
N ALA A 2 5.39 -43.09 38.92
CA ALA A 2 5.45 -43.36 37.47
C ALA A 2 5.22 -42.04 36.73
N SER A 3 6.30 -41.28 36.65
CA SER A 3 6.42 -40.10 35.79
C SER A 3 6.40 -40.54 34.34
N ARG A 4 5.33 -40.25 33.61
CA ARG A 4 5.36 -40.17 32.15
C ARG A 4 4.51 -38.99 31.69
N ARG A 5 5.19 -37.85 31.75
CA ARG A 5 5.19 -36.81 30.73
C ARG A 5 3.80 -36.60 30.14
N LEU A 6 3.08 -35.72 30.82
CA LEU A 6 2.20 -34.70 30.26
C LEU A 6 2.46 -34.59 28.75
N SER A 7 1.76 -35.42 28.01
CA SER A 7 1.85 -35.47 26.56
C SER A 7 1.02 -34.29 26.08
N LEU A 8 1.47 -33.06 26.39
CA LEU A 8 1.50 -32.04 25.36
C LEU A 8 2.36 -32.71 24.26
N GLN A 9 1.89 -33.58 23.35
CA GLN A 9 0.93 -33.28 22.27
C GLN A 9 0.86 -31.80 21.90
N LEU A 10 2.00 -31.13 22.06
CA LEU A 10 2.49 -30.03 21.26
C LEU A 10 2.76 -30.53 19.82
N ARG A 11 1.89 -31.41 19.28
CA ARG A 11 1.73 -31.55 17.83
C ARG A 11 0.99 -30.29 17.43
N ARG A 12 1.71 -29.16 17.33
CA ARG A 12 1.31 -28.04 16.48
C ARG A 12 1.01 -28.69 15.14
N PRO A 13 -0.27 -28.86 14.76
CA PRO A 13 -0.59 -29.58 13.55
C PRO A 13 0.03 -28.75 12.42
N PRO A 14 0.75 -29.37 11.47
CA PRO A 14 1.31 -28.65 10.33
C PRO A 14 0.23 -27.84 9.62
N CYS A 15 -1.03 -28.29 9.70
CA CYS A 15 -2.21 -27.55 9.24
C CYS A 15 -2.37 -26.17 9.89
N LEU A 16 -2.13 -25.99 11.20
CA LEU A 16 -2.22 -24.66 11.82
C LEU A 16 -1.13 -23.72 11.29
N LEU A 17 0.07 -24.23 11.06
CA LEU A 17 1.17 -23.45 10.48
C LEU A 17 0.90 -23.10 9.01
N ILE A 18 0.34 -24.04 8.25
CA ILE A 18 -0.08 -23.86 6.85
C ILE A 18 -1.24 -22.86 6.76
N VAL A 19 -2.22 -22.92 7.67
CA VAL A 19 -3.35 -21.97 7.71
C VAL A 19 -2.88 -20.58 8.11
N LEU A 20 -1.94 -20.45 9.04
CA LEU A 20 -1.33 -19.15 9.40
C LEU A 20 -0.49 -18.57 8.26
N LEU A 21 0.29 -19.41 7.55
CA LEU A 21 1.03 -19.00 6.36
C LEU A 21 0.09 -18.58 5.22
N ALA A 22 -0.98 -19.34 4.96
CA ALA A 22 -1.96 -19.00 3.95
C ALA A 22 -2.74 -17.72 4.30
N ALA A 23 -3.10 -17.51 5.56
CA ALA A 23 -3.76 -16.30 6.02
C ALA A 23 -2.86 -15.06 5.88
N ALA A 24 -1.55 -15.19 6.11
CA ALA A 24 -0.60 -14.11 5.89
C ALA A 24 -0.48 -13.71 4.40
N MET A 25 -0.64 -14.67 3.48
CA MET A 25 -0.59 -14.42 2.02
C MET A 25 -1.85 -13.71 1.48
N VAL A 26 -2.96 -13.72 2.24
CA VAL A 26 -4.24 -13.09 1.84
C VAL A 26 -4.31 -11.61 2.27
N ALA A 27 -3.36 -11.14 3.10
CA ALA A 27 -3.36 -9.79 3.66
C ALA A 27 -2.38 -8.85 2.94
N ALA A 28 -2.55 -8.66 1.62
CA ALA A 28 -2.05 -7.46 0.95
C ALA A 28 -2.87 -7.22 -0.32
N PRO A 29 -3.94 -6.40 -0.27
CA PRO A 29 -4.42 -5.80 -1.50
C PRO A 29 -3.29 -4.88 -1.99
N ALA A 30 -2.58 -5.27 -3.05
CA ALA A 30 -1.65 -4.38 -3.75
C ALA A 30 -2.47 -3.26 -4.41
N ARG A 31 -2.59 -2.10 -3.76
CA ARG A 31 -3.42 -0.97 -4.23
C ARG A 31 -2.64 0.03 -5.10
N ALA A 32 -1.58 -0.39 -5.77
CA ALA A 32 -0.80 0.46 -6.65
C ALA A 32 -1.02 0.07 -8.12
N ALA A 33 -2.14 0.52 -8.70
CA ALA A 33 -2.38 0.44 -10.13
C ALA A 33 -2.84 1.81 -10.64
N TRP A 34 -1.91 2.75 -10.70
CA TRP A 34 -2.09 4.02 -11.40
C TRP A 34 -1.47 3.91 -12.79
N VAL A 35 -2.15 3.19 -13.69
CA VAL A 35 -1.72 3.01 -15.08
C VAL A 35 -2.66 3.77 -16.00
N ASP A 36 -2.88 5.04 -15.69
CA ASP A 36 -3.37 6.02 -16.63
C ASP A 36 -2.50 7.26 -16.37
N TYR A 37 -1.52 7.48 -17.25
CA TYR A 37 -0.60 8.61 -17.17
C TYR A 37 -1.16 9.71 -18.08
N PRO A 38 -2.04 10.60 -17.57
CA PRO A 38 -2.52 11.71 -18.37
C PRO A 38 -1.30 12.55 -18.78
N SER A 39 -1.12 12.74 -20.08
CA SER A 39 -0.13 13.67 -20.59
C SER A 39 -0.59 15.10 -20.24
N GLY A 40 0.31 15.89 -19.64
CA GLY A 40 0.00 17.28 -19.24
C GLY A 40 -0.41 17.43 -17.77
N VAL A 41 0.25 16.71 -16.86
CA VAL A 41 0.02 16.84 -15.43
C VAL A 41 0.47 18.23 -14.94
N PRO A 42 -0.42 19.09 -14.41
CA PRO A 42 -0.04 20.43 -13.97
C PRO A 42 0.87 20.36 -12.74
N CYS A 43 2.10 20.84 -12.88
CA CYS A 43 3.02 20.93 -11.75
C CYS A 43 2.57 22.03 -10.79
N GLY A 44 2.55 21.73 -9.49
CA GLY A 44 2.05 22.60 -8.43
C GLY A 44 0.56 22.39 -8.11
N GLU A 45 -0.14 21.53 -8.84
CA GLU A 45 -1.53 21.19 -8.57
C GLU A 45 -1.70 19.84 -7.86
N THR A 46 -2.88 19.68 -7.25
CA THR A 46 -3.26 18.44 -6.57
C THR A 46 -4.38 17.76 -7.32
N ILE A 47 -4.13 16.55 -7.80
CA ILE A 47 -5.09 15.72 -8.51
C ILE A 47 -5.84 14.86 -7.49
N PRO A 48 -7.19 14.86 -7.46
CA PRO A 48 -7.96 14.01 -6.57
C PRO A 48 -7.83 12.54 -6.99
N VAL A 49 -7.31 11.73 -6.09
CA VAL A 49 -6.74 10.40 -6.33
C VAL A 49 -7.03 9.62 -5.05
N GLU A 50 -8.21 8.98 -4.99
CA GLU A 50 -8.72 8.37 -3.77
C GLU A 50 -7.79 7.28 -3.23
N GLN A 51 -7.04 6.57 -4.09
CA GLN A 51 -6.08 5.56 -3.63
C GLN A 51 -4.71 6.15 -3.21
N CYS A 52 -4.52 7.49 -3.24
CA CYS A 52 -3.27 8.15 -2.81
C CYS A 52 -3.18 8.25 -1.28
N ASP A 53 -2.91 7.15 -0.58
CA ASP A 53 -2.68 7.21 0.86
C ASP A 53 -1.28 7.78 1.17
N PRO A 54 -1.15 8.90 1.89
CA PRO A 54 0.16 9.40 2.31
C PRO A 54 0.93 8.42 3.22
N SER A 55 0.24 7.47 3.84
CA SER A 55 0.81 6.40 4.67
C SER A 55 1.24 5.19 3.84
N ASP A 56 0.82 5.08 2.58
CA ASP A 56 1.19 3.98 1.68
C ASP A 56 2.36 4.39 0.78
N ALA A 57 3.51 3.74 1.01
CA ALA A 57 4.71 3.97 0.22
C ALA A 57 4.52 3.66 -1.28
N ALA A 58 3.69 2.67 -1.61
CA ALA A 58 3.43 2.28 -3.00
C ALA A 58 2.53 3.30 -3.71
N ALA A 59 1.58 3.89 -3.00
CA ALA A 59 0.76 4.98 -3.53
C ALA A 59 1.60 6.25 -3.76
N ASN A 60 2.50 6.57 -2.82
CA ASN A 60 3.44 7.68 -2.95
C ASN A 60 4.39 7.49 -4.13
N SER A 61 4.96 6.29 -4.33
CA SER A 61 5.84 6.03 -5.47
C SER A 61 5.10 6.15 -6.79
N ALA A 62 3.87 5.64 -6.88
CA ALA A 62 3.06 5.77 -8.09
C ALA A 62 2.74 7.25 -8.40
N CYS A 63 2.38 8.05 -7.40
CA CYS A 63 2.19 9.49 -7.55
C CYS A 63 3.47 10.20 -8.00
N MET A 64 4.62 9.79 -7.45
CA MET A 64 5.93 10.32 -7.85
C MET A 64 6.21 10.06 -9.33
N ASP A 65 6.00 8.82 -9.79
CA ASP A 65 6.23 8.41 -11.17
C ASP A 65 5.29 9.14 -12.13
N VAL A 66 3.99 9.20 -11.82
CA VAL A 66 2.98 9.94 -12.62
C VAL A 66 3.38 11.38 -12.86
N CYS A 67 3.74 12.11 -11.80
CA CYS A 67 4.18 13.49 -11.93
C CYS A 67 5.54 13.61 -12.63
N HIS A 68 6.47 12.69 -12.37
CA HIS A 68 7.81 12.72 -12.97
C HIS A 68 7.77 12.51 -14.49
N TYR A 69 7.11 11.43 -14.94
CA TYR A 69 6.92 11.16 -16.36
C TYR A 69 5.90 12.12 -17.02
N GLY A 70 5.05 12.76 -16.22
CA GLY A 70 4.14 13.81 -16.63
C GLY A 70 4.78 15.17 -16.97
N GLY A 71 6.07 15.36 -16.63
CA GLY A 71 6.83 16.58 -16.93
C GLY A 71 7.34 17.33 -15.68
N CYS A 72 6.93 16.94 -14.48
CA CYS A 72 7.36 17.57 -13.23
C CYS A 72 8.61 16.86 -12.69
N ARG A 73 9.82 17.41 -12.93
CA ARG A 73 11.08 16.73 -12.53
C ARG A 73 11.17 16.39 -11.05
N ARG A 74 10.50 17.17 -10.18
CA ARG A 74 10.46 16.93 -8.72
C ARG A 74 9.47 15.83 -8.31
N GLY A 75 8.75 15.23 -9.26
CA GLY A 75 7.77 14.18 -9.02
C GLY A 75 6.55 14.71 -8.28
N GLY A 76 5.98 13.88 -7.41
CA GLY A 76 4.78 14.18 -6.64
C GLY A 76 4.78 13.50 -5.27
N ALA A 77 3.77 13.78 -4.48
CA ALA A 77 3.51 13.10 -3.21
C ALA A 77 2.00 13.01 -2.94
N CYS A 78 1.57 11.93 -2.30
CA CYS A 78 0.21 11.82 -1.81
C CYS A 78 -0.03 12.79 -0.64
N VAL A 79 -1.18 13.45 -0.68
CA VAL A 79 -1.62 14.41 0.34
C VAL A 79 -3.09 14.16 0.69
N SER A 80 -3.46 14.47 1.92
CA SER A 80 -4.86 14.47 2.34
C SER A 80 -5.49 15.81 2.01
N LEU A 81 -6.61 15.82 1.29
CA LEU A 81 -7.31 17.05 0.85
C LEU A 81 -8.24 17.65 1.94
N GLY A 82 -8.19 17.11 3.16
CA GLY A 82 -9.03 17.49 4.30
C GLY A 82 -10.26 16.61 4.49
N PHE A 83 -10.96 16.79 5.62
CA PHE A 83 -12.12 16.00 6.04
C PHE A 83 -13.20 15.92 4.94
N GLY A 84 -13.38 14.74 4.34
CA GLY A 84 -14.45 14.46 3.37
C GLY A 84 -14.15 14.81 1.91
N ARG A 85 -13.00 15.43 1.61
CA ARG A 85 -12.54 15.68 0.23
C ARG A 85 -11.65 14.57 -0.33
N GLY A 86 -11.37 13.56 0.48
CA GLY A 86 -10.60 12.40 0.07
C GLY A 86 -9.10 12.67 0.01
N ARG A 87 -8.45 11.98 -0.91
CA ARG A 87 -6.98 11.97 -1.03
C ARG A 87 -6.56 12.44 -2.42
N GLY A 88 -5.34 12.93 -2.55
CA GLY A 88 -4.84 13.46 -3.81
C GLY A 88 -3.35 13.26 -4.01
N CYS A 89 -2.91 13.29 -5.26
CA CYS A 89 -1.52 13.33 -5.66
C CYS A 89 -1.13 14.78 -5.98
N HIS A 90 -0.21 15.35 -5.21
CA HIS A 90 0.31 16.70 -5.43
C HIS A 90 1.60 16.64 -6.23
N CYS A 91 1.58 17.12 -7.48
CA CYS A 91 2.76 17.20 -8.33
C CYS A 91 3.59 18.43 -7.97
N LYS A 92 4.90 18.26 -7.75
CA LYS A 92 5.80 19.34 -7.37
C LYS A 92 6.39 19.99 -8.64
N GLY A 93 6.17 21.29 -8.82
CA GLY A 93 6.87 22.11 -9.82
C GLY A 93 8.27 22.50 -9.40
#